data_AF-A0A0C4ESW8-F1
#
_entry.id   AF-A0A0C4ESW8-F1
#
_cell.length_a   1.000
_cell.length_b   1.000
_cell.length_c   1.000
_cell.angle_alpha   90.00
_cell.angle_beta   90.00
_cell.angle_gamma   90.00
#
_symmetry.space_group_name_H-M   'P 1'
#
loop_
_entity.id
_entity.type
_entity.pdbx_description
1 polymer ?
#
loop_
_entity_poly.entity_id
_entity_poly.type
_entity_poly.pdbx_seq_one_letter_code
_entity_poly.pdbx_strand_id
1 'polypeptide(L)'
;LARTICAMVSFGCNRRQNAFQISNSLIFIAARVSERVNTYLNYLGLTSWRKTAHIALSSLGQEAEDNIIARFAKTKSGELAPLICFDNLDFQQKVHMKSVGHGNVMFHGTWGYIHSIPSRIIPALNQAEMTTEALNQALHKASKLKIQPAAFAPTAESTRHFELTLKSQITQVMLNYIAKPTDTRTPLYKDPPSVLPNDPDSPDIMMLKLMVASDNSAQGVGEVFTGLIQQSGLTAQQFHSNLQIIEGDLGSCNIFDSLRRQRVPGRHDHTSLDNILPIPGAAHTLWNMAQAIFLAHWGEEKVARNTGAWRTLSALGIPAEKPVTKKITT
;
A
#
# COMPACT_ATOMS: atom_id res chain seq x y z
N LEU A 1 -43.70 -10.74 7.16
CA LEU A 1 -44.42 -10.87 5.86
C LEU A 1 -44.61 -9.51 5.17
N ALA A 2 -45.34 -8.57 5.77
CA ALA A 2 -45.60 -7.24 5.17
C ALA A 2 -44.31 -6.47 4.79
N ARG A 3 -43.30 -6.45 5.67
CA ARG A 3 -42.00 -5.79 5.40
C ARG A 3 -41.28 -6.37 4.18
N THR A 4 -41.33 -7.69 4.00
CA THR A 4 -40.72 -8.38 2.85
C THR A 4 -41.46 -8.05 1.56
N ILE A 5 -42.80 -8.04 1.59
CA ILE A 5 -43.64 -7.67 0.44
C ILE A 5 -43.41 -6.21 0.04
N CYS A 6 -43.36 -5.28 1.00
CA CYS A 6 -43.07 -3.87 0.73
C CYS A 6 -41.66 -3.67 0.14
N ALA A 7 -40.66 -4.44 0.58
CA ALA A 7 -39.31 -4.41 0.02
C ALA A 7 -39.26 -4.96 -1.41
N MET A 8 -39.98 -6.05 -1.70
CA MET A 8 -40.10 -6.61 -3.05
C MET A 8 -40.79 -5.64 -4.03
N VAL A 9 -41.88 -4.99 -3.60
CA VAL A 9 -42.59 -3.98 -4.39
C VAL A 9 -41.71 -2.76 -4.63
N SER A 10 -41.02 -2.27 -3.59
CA SER A 10 -40.07 -1.16 -3.70
C SER A 10 -38.94 -1.46 -4.70
N PHE A 11 -38.35 -2.66 -4.63
CA PHE A 11 -37.31 -3.14 -5.54
C PHE A 11 -37.77 -3.20 -7.01
N GLY A 12 -39.00 -3.68 -7.25
CA GLY A 12 -39.58 -3.76 -8.59
C GLY A 12 -40.00 -2.41 -9.18
N CYS A 13 -40.47 -1.48 -8.33
CA CYS A 13 -41.06 -0.22 -8.77
C CYS A 13 -40.06 0.96 -8.85
N ASN A 14 -38.87 0.88 -8.22
CA ASN A 14 -37.97 2.03 -8.16
C ASN A 14 -36.49 1.69 -8.44
N ARG A 15 -36.05 1.93 -9.68
CA ARG A 15 -34.66 1.70 -10.10
C ARG A 15 -33.61 2.51 -9.32
N ARG A 16 -33.99 3.62 -8.67
CA ARG A 16 -33.08 4.44 -7.83
C ARG A 16 -32.83 3.86 -6.43
N GLN A 17 -33.66 2.92 -5.97
CA GLN A 17 -33.52 2.32 -4.63
C GLN A 17 -32.73 1.00 -4.62
N ASN A 18 -32.29 0.51 -5.79
CA ASN A 18 -31.63 -0.78 -5.91
C ASN A 18 -30.11 -0.75 -5.71
N ALA A 19 -29.53 0.40 -5.34
CA ALA A 19 -28.09 0.56 -5.14
C ALA A 19 -27.53 -0.43 -4.11
N PHE A 20 -28.24 -0.61 -2.98
CA PHE A 20 -27.85 -1.59 -1.96
C PHE A 20 -27.92 -3.03 -2.48
N GLN A 21 -28.94 -3.39 -3.24
CA GLN A 21 -29.10 -4.72 -3.83
C GLN A 21 -28.03 -5.01 -4.88
N ILE A 22 -27.65 -4.01 -5.68
CA ILE A 22 -26.55 -4.11 -6.65
C ILE A 22 -25.22 -4.26 -5.91
N SER A 23 -24.97 -3.44 -4.88
CA SER A 23 -23.76 -3.52 -4.05
C SER A 23 -23.63 -4.90 -3.39
N ASN A 24 -24.69 -5.40 -2.75
CA ASN A 24 -24.72 -6.74 -2.18
C ASN A 24 -24.43 -7.82 -3.22
N SER A 25 -25.03 -7.73 -4.42
CA SER A 25 -24.75 -8.70 -5.48
C SER A 25 -23.30 -8.68 -5.96
N LEU A 26 -22.67 -7.50 -6.05
CA LEU A 26 -21.25 -7.39 -6.41
C LEU A 26 -20.35 -8.05 -5.36
N ILE A 27 -20.61 -7.75 -4.08
CA ILE A 27 -19.90 -8.38 -2.95
C ILE A 27 -20.09 -9.89 -2.97
N PHE A 28 -21.31 -10.38 -3.22
CA PHE A 28 -21.61 -11.81 -3.24
C PHE A 28 -21.01 -12.53 -4.43
N ILE A 29 -20.92 -11.89 -5.61
CA ILE A 29 -20.14 -12.43 -6.73
C ILE A 29 -18.66 -12.56 -6.34
N ALA A 30 -18.08 -11.52 -5.74
CA ALA A 30 -16.68 -11.54 -5.29
C ALA A 30 -16.43 -12.60 -4.22
N ALA A 31 -17.36 -12.75 -3.27
CA ALA A 31 -17.34 -13.76 -2.21
C ALA A 31 -17.72 -15.17 -2.70
N ARG A 32 -17.92 -15.38 -4.00
CA ARG A 32 -18.25 -16.67 -4.63
C ARG A 32 -19.54 -17.30 -4.09
N VAL A 33 -20.53 -16.48 -3.72
CA VAL A 33 -21.86 -16.95 -3.36
C VAL A 33 -22.47 -17.69 -4.56
N SER A 34 -23.06 -18.87 -4.28
CA SER A 34 -23.66 -19.71 -5.32
C SER A 34 -24.88 -19.04 -5.95
N GLU A 35 -25.18 -19.40 -7.20
CA GLU A 35 -26.34 -18.86 -7.91
C GLU A 35 -27.64 -19.15 -7.17
N ARG A 36 -27.79 -20.36 -6.60
CA ARG A 36 -28.97 -20.74 -5.81
C ARG A 36 -29.20 -19.79 -4.63
N VAL A 37 -28.14 -19.46 -3.88
CA VAL A 37 -28.23 -18.53 -2.76
C VAL A 37 -28.53 -17.11 -3.24
N ASN A 38 -27.88 -16.66 -4.31
CA ASN A 38 -28.15 -15.34 -4.88
C ASN A 38 -29.60 -15.22 -5.37
N THR A 39 -30.16 -16.25 -6.01
CA THR A 39 -31.56 -16.28 -6.47
C THR A 39 -32.53 -16.20 -5.30
N TYR A 40 -32.27 -16.92 -4.20
CA TYR A 40 -33.08 -16.82 -3.00
C TYR A 40 -33.03 -15.42 -2.37
N LEU A 41 -31.84 -14.82 -2.25
CA LEU A 41 -31.68 -13.47 -1.72
C LEU A 41 -32.27 -12.40 -2.64
N ASN A 42 -32.25 -12.64 -3.96
CA ASN A 42 -32.90 -11.78 -4.94
C ASN A 42 -34.41 -11.85 -4.81
N TYR A 43 -34.97 -13.05 -4.60
CA TYR A 43 -36.39 -13.22 -4.30
C TYR A 43 -36.77 -12.40 -3.05
N LEU A 44 -35.96 -12.43 -1.99
CA LEU A 44 -36.18 -11.62 -0.78
C LEU A 44 -35.96 -10.11 -0.97
N GLY A 45 -35.51 -9.65 -2.15
CA GLY A 45 -35.22 -8.24 -2.43
C GLY A 45 -33.92 -7.72 -1.79
N LEU A 46 -33.01 -8.62 -1.39
CA LEU A 46 -31.73 -8.27 -0.74
C LEU A 46 -30.58 -8.12 -1.73
N THR A 47 -30.70 -8.75 -2.91
CA THR A 47 -29.70 -8.73 -3.97
C THR A 47 -30.37 -8.51 -5.32
N SER A 48 -29.60 -8.06 -6.31
CA SER A 48 -29.98 -8.09 -7.72
C SER A 48 -29.72 -9.46 -8.35
N TRP A 49 -30.25 -9.64 -9.55
CA TRP A 49 -29.93 -10.79 -10.40
C TRP A 49 -28.42 -10.87 -10.65
N ARG A 50 -27.90 -12.10 -10.71
CA ARG A 50 -26.47 -12.35 -10.96
C ARG A 50 -26.03 -11.74 -12.29
N LYS A 51 -26.88 -11.84 -13.32
CA LYS A 51 -26.65 -11.20 -14.63
C LYS A 51 -26.51 -9.69 -14.51
N THR A 52 -27.38 -9.03 -13.75
CA THR A 52 -27.31 -7.58 -13.50
C THR A 52 -26.00 -7.20 -12.81
N ALA A 53 -25.56 -8.01 -11.85
CA ALA A 53 -24.30 -7.75 -11.14
C ALA A 53 -23.05 -7.98 -12.01
N HIS A 54 -23.07 -8.95 -12.93
CA HIS A 54 -22.02 -9.07 -13.95
C HIS A 54 -21.98 -7.88 -14.91
N ILE A 55 -23.14 -7.39 -15.36
CA ILE A 55 -23.21 -6.17 -16.19
C ILE A 55 -22.68 -4.96 -15.41
N ALA A 56 -23.07 -4.81 -14.15
CA ALA A 56 -22.56 -3.75 -13.28
C ALA A 56 -21.05 -3.84 -13.10
N LEU A 57 -20.51 -5.04 -12.86
CA LEU A 57 -19.07 -5.26 -12.74
C LEU A 57 -18.33 -4.91 -14.03
N SER A 58 -18.88 -5.27 -15.19
CA SER A 58 -18.31 -4.91 -16.49
C SER A 58 -18.30 -3.39 -16.70
N SER A 59 -19.39 -2.70 -16.34
CA SER A 59 -19.49 -1.24 -16.43
C SER A 59 -18.50 -0.55 -15.50
N LEU A 60 -18.38 -0.99 -14.24
CA LEU A 60 -17.42 -0.47 -13.28
C LEU A 60 -15.98 -0.73 -13.72
N GLY A 61 -15.71 -1.89 -14.33
CA GLY A 61 -14.41 -2.21 -14.90
C GLY A 61 -14.02 -1.27 -16.03
N GLN A 62 -14.95 -0.98 -16.95
CA GLN A 62 -14.71 -0.03 -18.03
C GLN A 62 -14.49 1.38 -17.49
N GLU A 63 -15.32 1.84 -16.55
CA GLU A 63 -15.17 3.15 -15.91
C GLU A 63 -13.82 3.27 -15.18
N ALA A 64 -13.39 2.23 -14.47
CA ALA A 64 -12.07 2.20 -13.83
C ALA A 64 -10.92 2.27 -14.85
N GLU A 65 -11.02 1.54 -15.95
CA GLU A 65 -10.05 1.57 -17.05
C GLU A 65 -9.96 2.97 -17.68
N ASP A 66 -11.10 3.57 -18.04
CA ASP A 66 -11.18 4.90 -18.62
C ASP A 66 -10.59 5.96 -17.67
N ASN A 67 -10.86 5.83 -16.36
CA ASN A 67 -10.31 6.71 -15.34
C ASN A 67 -8.79 6.57 -15.21
N ILE A 68 -8.23 5.36 -15.26
CA ILE A 68 -6.78 5.16 -15.24
C ILE A 68 -6.15 5.80 -16.48
N ILE A 69 -6.71 5.55 -17.66
CA ILE A 69 -6.22 6.13 -18.92
C ILE A 69 -6.26 7.67 -18.85
N ALA A 70 -7.36 8.24 -18.36
CA ALA A 70 -7.51 9.68 -18.20
C ALA A 70 -6.46 10.27 -17.25
N ARG A 71 -6.08 9.55 -16.19
CA ARG A 71 -5.02 9.97 -15.25
C ARG A 71 -3.66 10.05 -15.92
N PHE A 72 -3.28 9.01 -16.66
CA PHE A 72 -2.02 9.00 -17.40
C PHE A 72 -2.01 9.96 -18.58
N ALA A 73 -3.17 10.28 -19.17
CA ALA A 73 -3.28 11.26 -20.25
C ALA A 73 -2.92 12.69 -19.81
N LYS A 74 -3.17 13.07 -18.55
CA LYS A 74 -2.80 14.39 -18.00
C LYS A 74 -1.29 14.65 -18.03
N THR A 75 -0.49 13.59 -18.04
CA THR A 75 0.96 13.70 -18.21
C THR A 75 1.34 14.35 -19.55
N LYS A 76 0.50 14.23 -20.58
CA LYS A 76 0.72 14.85 -21.89
C LYS A 76 0.61 16.37 -21.88
N SER A 77 -0.05 16.96 -20.87
CA SER A 77 -0.17 18.41 -20.68
C SER A 77 0.95 19.02 -19.82
N GLY A 78 2.01 18.26 -19.51
CA GLY A 78 3.11 18.73 -18.66
C GLY A 78 2.83 18.63 -17.16
N GLU A 79 1.77 17.93 -16.76
CA GLU A 79 1.56 17.53 -15.37
C GLU A 79 2.44 16.31 -15.04
N LEU A 80 2.75 16.14 -13.75
CA LEU A 80 3.47 14.97 -13.28
C LEU A 80 2.64 13.70 -13.46
N ALA A 81 3.30 12.63 -13.88
CA ALA A 81 2.69 11.32 -13.95
C ALA A 81 2.17 10.94 -12.55
N PRO A 82 1.03 10.23 -12.46
CA PRO A 82 0.57 9.73 -11.18
C PRO A 82 1.62 8.76 -10.61
N LEU A 83 1.80 8.79 -9.28
CA LEU A 83 2.69 7.87 -8.58
C LEU A 83 2.08 6.48 -8.60
N ILE A 84 2.90 5.46 -8.81
CA ILE A 84 2.44 4.08 -8.93
C ILE A 84 2.87 3.33 -7.69
N CYS A 85 1.94 2.81 -6.90
CA CYS A 85 2.24 1.89 -5.81
C CYS A 85 1.84 0.47 -6.21
N PHE A 86 2.72 -0.50 -6.01
CA PHE A 86 2.39 -1.91 -6.22
C PHE A 86 2.97 -2.80 -5.12
N ASP A 87 2.31 -3.92 -4.90
CA ASP A 87 2.73 -4.93 -3.92
C ASP A 87 2.25 -6.32 -4.38
N ASN A 88 2.83 -7.35 -3.78
CA ASN A 88 2.55 -8.73 -4.12
C ASN A 88 1.23 -9.21 -3.51
N LEU A 89 0.56 -10.11 -4.24
CA LEU A 89 -0.63 -10.83 -3.82
C LEU A 89 -0.39 -12.32 -4.05
N ASP A 90 0.47 -12.88 -3.22
CA ASP A 90 0.80 -14.29 -3.24
C ASP A 90 -0.08 -15.08 -2.26
N PHE A 91 -0.76 -16.12 -2.75
CA PHE A 91 -1.45 -17.07 -1.88
C PHE A 91 -1.33 -18.50 -2.39
N GLN A 92 -1.25 -19.44 -1.45
CA GLN A 92 -1.16 -20.85 -1.74
C GLN A 92 -2.55 -21.50 -1.76
N GLN A 93 -2.96 -22.01 -2.91
CA GLN A 93 -4.06 -22.96 -2.97
C GLN A 93 -3.57 -24.31 -2.46
N LYS A 94 -4.00 -24.69 -1.25
CA LYS A 94 -3.70 -25.99 -0.66
C LYS A 94 -4.71 -27.03 -1.11
N VAL A 95 -4.22 -28.12 -1.70
CA VAL A 95 -5.03 -29.30 -2.04
C VAL A 95 -4.85 -30.32 -0.92
N HIS A 96 -5.96 -30.78 -0.33
CA HIS A 96 -5.92 -31.69 0.81
C HIS A 96 -5.41 -33.10 0.44
N MET A 97 -5.78 -33.59 -0.75
CA MET A 97 -5.31 -34.88 -1.28
C MET A 97 -4.38 -34.63 -2.45
N LYS A 98 -3.07 -34.72 -2.20
CA LYS A 98 -2.06 -34.58 -3.24
C LYS A 98 -2.04 -35.84 -4.11
N SER A 99 -1.97 -35.67 -5.43
CA SER A 99 -1.72 -36.75 -6.39
C SER A 99 -0.74 -36.27 -7.46
N VAL A 100 -0.27 -37.18 -8.32
CA VAL A 100 0.65 -36.81 -9.40
C VAL A 100 -0.07 -35.85 -10.36
N GLY A 101 0.43 -34.62 -10.47
CA GLY A 101 -0.22 -33.55 -11.25
C GLY A 101 -1.29 -32.74 -10.49
N HIS A 102 -1.55 -33.06 -9.21
CA HIS A 102 -2.47 -32.34 -8.34
C HIS A 102 -1.78 -32.02 -7.02
N GLY A 103 -1.10 -30.88 -6.98
CA GLY A 103 -0.36 -30.39 -5.83
C GLY A 103 -0.88 -29.06 -5.34
N ASN A 104 -0.23 -28.53 -4.31
CA ASN A 104 -0.45 -27.14 -3.94
C ASN A 104 0.05 -26.24 -5.07
N VAL A 105 -0.74 -25.23 -5.41
CA VAL A 105 -0.38 -24.25 -6.45
C VAL A 105 -0.21 -22.90 -5.76
N MET A 106 0.89 -22.22 -6.06
CA MET A 106 1.06 -20.81 -5.69
C MET A 106 0.39 -19.96 -6.76
N PHE A 107 -0.51 -19.09 -6.34
CA PHE A 107 -0.95 -17.98 -7.18
C PHE A 107 0.00 -16.81 -6.96
N HIS A 108 0.47 -16.24 -8.07
CA HIS A 108 1.29 -15.05 -8.09
C HIS A 108 0.54 -13.94 -8.81
N GLY A 109 0.20 -12.89 -8.07
CA GLY A 109 -0.35 -11.68 -8.64
C GLY A 109 0.30 -10.47 -8.03
N THR A 110 0.22 -9.36 -8.74
CA THR A 110 0.63 -8.04 -8.27
C THR A 110 -0.59 -7.15 -8.31
N TRP A 111 -0.92 -6.56 -7.17
CA TRP A 111 -1.95 -5.55 -7.07
C TRP A 111 -1.27 -4.19 -6.90
N GLY A 112 -2.03 -3.13 -7.13
CA GLY A 112 -1.48 -1.78 -6.97
C GLY A 112 -2.54 -0.73 -7.13
N TYR A 113 -2.11 0.51 -6.96
CA TYR A 113 -2.92 1.69 -7.19
C TYR A 113 -2.03 2.82 -7.69
N ILE A 114 -2.66 3.78 -8.35
CA ILE A 114 -2.02 5.05 -8.68
C ILE A 114 -2.56 6.13 -7.75
N HIS A 115 -1.72 7.09 -7.40
CA HIS A 115 -2.14 8.25 -6.63
C HIS A 115 -1.57 9.54 -7.23
N SER A 116 -2.40 10.59 -7.23
CA SER A 116 -2.02 11.87 -7.84
C SER A 116 -1.43 12.81 -6.80
N ILE A 117 -0.43 13.58 -7.21
CA ILE A 117 0.12 14.65 -6.37
C ILE A 117 -0.99 15.67 -6.08
N PRO A 118 -1.22 16.05 -4.81
CA PRO A 118 -2.24 17.03 -4.46
C PRO A 118 -2.07 18.33 -5.25
N SER A 119 -3.15 18.86 -5.81
CA SER A 119 -3.11 20.06 -6.65
C SER A 119 -2.56 21.29 -5.93
N ARG A 120 -2.61 21.33 -4.59
CA ARG A 120 -2.02 22.41 -3.78
C ARG A 120 -0.48 22.45 -3.85
N ILE A 121 0.16 21.31 -4.11
CA ILE A 121 1.63 21.17 -4.12
C ILE A 121 2.17 21.46 -5.52
N ILE A 122 1.40 21.14 -6.58
CA ILE A 122 1.83 21.30 -7.97
C ILE A 122 2.41 22.69 -8.28
N PRO A 123 1.79 23.82 -7.87
CA PRO A 123 2.34 25.16 -8.13
C PRO A 123 3.67 25.46 -7.42
N ALA A 124 3.98 24.73 -6.34
CA ALA A 124 5.22 24.89 -5.59
C ALA A 124 6.38 24.08 -6.18
N LEU A 125 6.11 23.18 -7.14
CA LEU A 125 7.13 22.34 -7.75
C LEU A 125 7.87 23.10 -8.86
N ASN A 126 9.20 23.01 -8.87
CA ASN A 126 10.01 23.52 -9.96
C ASN A 126 9.95 22.55 -11.16
N GLN A 127 9.16 22.89 -12.17
CA GLN A 127 9.01 22.04 -13.36
C GLN A 127 10.34 21.78 -14.11
N ALA A 128 11.32 22.69 -14.02
CA ALA A 128 12.64 22.48 -14.62
C ALA A 128 13.46 21.38 -13.91
N GLU A 129 13.09 21.00 -12.68
CA GLU A 129 13.72 19.91 -11.92
C GLU A 129 12.94 18.59 -12.02
N MET A 130 11.77 18.59 -12.67
CA MET A 130 10.94 17.40 -12.86
C MET A 130 11.28 16.64 -14.15
N THR A 131 12.58 16.47 -14.43
CA THR A 131 13.06 15.76 -15.62
C THR A 131 13.96 14.57 -15.26
N THR A 132 14.11 13.62 -16.19
CA THR A 132 15.00 12.47 -16.05
C THR A 132 16.46 12.90 -15.87
N GLU A 133 16.89 13.97 -16.55
CA GLU A 133 18.24 14.51 -16.42
C GLU A 133 18.49 15.08 -15.02
N ALA A 134 17.53 15.86 -14.49
CA ALA A 134 17.61 16.41 -13.14
C ALA A 134 17.65 15.29 -12.10
N LEU A 135 16.82 14.26 -12.25
CA LEU A 135 16.86 13.06 -11.42
C LEU A 135 18.25 12.40 -11.46
N ASN A 136 18.79 12.13 -12.65
CA ASN A 136 20.08 11.46 -12.79
C ASN A 136 21.23 12.28 -12.17
N GLN A 137 21.21 13.60 -12.33
CA GLN A 137 22.17 14.48 -11.67
C GLN A 137 22.04 14.44 -10.14
N ALA A 138 20.80 14.43 -9.63
CA ALA A 138 20.53 14.32 -8.20
C ALA A 138 21.02 12.98 -7.63
N LEU A 139 20.71 11.86 -8.31
CA LEU A 139 21.17 10.53 -7.92
C LEU A 139 22.70 10.42 -7.93
N HIS A 140 23.36 11.00 -8.93
CA HIS A 140 24.83 11.03 -8.99
C HIS A 140 25.46 11.92 -7.92
N LYS A 141 24.81 13.02 -7.51
CA LYS A 141 25.25 13.81 -6.35
C LYS A 141 25.05 13.00 -5.06
N ALA A 142 23.89 12.34 -4.92
CA ALA A 142 23.54 11.55 -3.76
C ALA A 142 24.47 10.33 -3.56
N SER A 143 24.92 9.68 -4.63
CA SER A 143 25.85 8.54 -4.56
C SER A 143 27.22 8.89 -3.98
N LYS A 144 27.58 10.18 -3.97
CA LYS A 144 28.82 10.70 -3.38
C LYS A 144 28.66 11.11 -1.92
N LEU A 145 27.44 11.14 -1.40
CA LEU A 145 27.18 11.50 -0.01
C LEU A 145 27.60 10.36 0.91
N LYS A 146 28.46 10.67 1.88
CA LYS A 146 28.79 9.74 2.96
C LYS A 146 27.70 9.82 4.02
N ILE A 147 26.80 8.84 4.00
CA ILE A 147 25.73 8.72 5.00
C ILE A 147 26.36 8.39 6.35
N GLN A 148 26.14 9.26 7.33
CA GLN A 148 26.57 9.07 8.72
C GLN A 148 25.36 8.69 9.57
N PRO A 149 25.48 7.81 10.58
CA PRO A 149 24.37 7.48 11.49
C PRO A 149 23.71 8.71 12.13
N ALA A 150 24.51 9.75 12.40
CA ALA A 150 24.03 11.03 12.93
C ALA A 150 23.00 11.72 12.02
N ALA A 151 23.00 11.46 10.71
CA ALA A 151 22.01 12.01 9.78
C ALA A 151 20.60 11.46 10.00
N PHE A 152 20.47 10.31 10.69
CA PHE A 152 19.18 9.71 11.06
C PHE A 152 18.90 9.80 12.56
N ALA A 153 19.81 10.38 13.34
CA ALA A 153 19.58 10.58 14.76
C ALA A 153 18.52 11.67 14.97
N PRO A 154 17.54 11.48 15.87
CA PRO A 154 16.60 12.53 16.19
C PRO A 154 17.36 13.73 16.77
N THR A 155 16.92 14.93 16.42
CA THR A 155 17.45 16.14 17.06
C THR A 155 17.05 16.15 18.55
N ALA A 156 17.77 16.93 19.36
CA ALA A 156 17.39 17.12 20.77
C ALA A 156 15.95 17.67 20.89
N GLU A 157 15.56 18.56 19.97
CA GLU A 157 14.21 19.10 19.90
C GLU A 157 13.17 18.02 19.54
N SER A 158 13.44 17.19 18.52
CA SER A 158 12.57 16.08 18.16
C SER A 158 12.42 15.06 19.29
N THR A 159 13.51 14.77 20.00
CA THR A 159 13.50 13.85 21.16
C THR A 159 12.62 14.42 22.28
N ARG A 160 12.76 15.72 22.59
CA ARG A 160 11.92 16.40 23.60
C ARG A 160 10.45 16.44 23.19
N HIS A 161 10.17 16.69 21.91
CA HIS A 161 8.81 16.67 21.37
C HIS A 161 8.19 15.27 21.48
N PHE A 162 8.92 14.23 21.11
CA PHE A 162 8.47 12.84 21.20
C PHE A 162 8.23 12.42 22.66
N GLU A 163 9.13 12.79 23.57
CA GLU A 163 8.98 12.55 25.01
C GLU A 163 7.69 13.20 25.56
N LEU A 164 7.44 14.47 25.22
CA LEU A 164 6.23 15.18 25.62
C LEU A 164 4.97 14.54 25.04
N THR A 165 5.04 14.07 23.80
CA THR A 165 3.94 13.36 23.14
C THR A 165 3.58 12.08 23.91
N LEU A 166 4.56 11.22 24.19
CA LEU A 166 4.35 9.99 24.95
C LEU A 166 3.81 10.26 26.36
N LYS A 167 4.41 11.23 27.07
CA LYS A 167 3.96 11.60 28.42
C LYS A 167 2.51 12.10 28.42
N SER A 168 2.11 12.89 27.43
CA SER A 168 0.75 13.42 27.33
C SER A 168 -0.26 12.32 27.04
N GLN A 169 0.06 11.39 26.13
CA GLN A 169 -0.78 10.23 25.82
C GLN A 169 -0.94 9.28 27.02
N ILE A 170 0.16 8.97 27.73
CA ILE A 170 0.10 8.15 28.95
C ILE A 170 -0.77 8.86 30.01
N THR A 171 -0.56 10.16 30.21
CA THR A 171 -1.34 10.95 31.17
C THR A 171 -2.83 10.94 30.82
N GLN A 172 -3.17 11.06 29.53
CA GLN A 172 -4.54 11.01 29.05
C GLN A 172 -5.19 9.65 29.34
N VAL A 173 -4.50 8.54 29.04
CA VAL A 173 -5.00 7.19 29.33
C VAL A 173 -5.18 6.97 30.84
N MET A 174 -4.19 7.37 31.64
CA MET A 174 -4.25 7.25 33.09
C MET A 174 -5.46 7.97 33.67
N LEU A 175 -5.71 9.21 33.23
CA LEU A 175 -6.81 10.02 33.75
C LEU A 175 -8.19 9.59 33.24
N ASN A 176 -8.27 9.04 32.03
CA ASN A 176 -9.53 8.60 31.45
C ASN A 176 -9.98 7.23 31.97
N TYR A 177 -9.03 6.33 32.27
CA TYR A 177 -9.35 4.91 32.49
C TYR A 177 -8.86 4.33 33.82
N ILE A 178 -7.82 4.90 34.44
CA ILE A 178 -7.10 4.22 35.54
C ILE A 178 -7.24 4.95 36.88
N ALA A 179 -7.04 6.26 36.90
CA ALA A 179 -6.90 7.02 38.15
C ALA A 179 -7.48 8.43 38.05
N LYS A 180 -7.85 8.98 39.21
CA LYS A 180 -8.23 10.39 39.36
C LYS A 180 -7.16 11.12 40.19
N PRO A 181 -6.81 12.37 39.81
CA PRO A 181 -5.84 13.15 40.56
C PRO A 181 -6.44 13.55 41.91
N THR A 182 -5.67 13.35 42.98
CA THR A 182 -6.04 13.74 44.35
C THR A 182 -5.78 15.21 44.64
N ASP A 183 -4.88 15.84 43.89
CA ASP A 183 -4.58 17.27 43.96
C ASP A 183 -4.19 17.84 42.59
N THR A 184 -4.05 19.16 42.52
CA THR A 184 -3.70 19.91 41.31
C THR A 184 -2.40 20.68 41.45
N ARG A 185 -1.50 20.26 42.34
CA ARG A 185 -0.24 20.97 42.62
C ARG A 185 0.73 20.91 41.44
N THR A 186 0.66 19.84 40.65
CA THR A 186 1.45 19.66 39.43
C THR A 186 0.53 19.64 38.21
N PRO A 187 0.80 20.45 37.16
CA PRO A 187 0.03 20.39 35.93
C PRO A 187 0.24 19.05 35.24
N LEU A 188 -0.86 18.38 34.93
CA LEU A 188 -0.87 17.13 34.17
C LEU A 188 -1.14 17.46 32.70
N TYR A 189 -0.11 17.37 31.86
CA TYR A 189 -0.21 17.60 30.43
C TYR A 189 -0.94 16.43 29.77
N LYS A 190 -2.07 16.71 29.11
CA LYS A 190 -2.91 15.71 28.43
C LYS A 190 -2.85 15.84 26.91
N ASP A 191 -2.48 17.02 26.46
CA ASP A 191 -2.49 17.39 25.05
C ASP A 191 -1.06 17.25 24.51
N PRO A 192 -0.83 16.33 23.57
CA PRO A 192 0.47 16.21 22.94
C PRO A 192 0.81 17.49 22.16
N PRO A 193 2.10 17.88 22.08
CA PRO A 193 2.50 19.02 21.28
C PRO A 193 2.10 18.81 19.81
N SER A 194 1.71 19.89 19.14
CA SER A 194 1.35 19.84 17.72
C SER A 194 2.54 19.32 16.91
N VAL A 195 2.30 18.30 16.08
CA VAL A 195 3.18 17.94 14.97
C VAL A 195 2.69 18.79 13.80
N LEU A 196 3.57 19.52 13.11
CA LEU A 196 3.25 20.33 11.92
C LEU A 196 2.18 19.62 11.06
N PRO A 197 0.89 19.96 11.20
CA PRO A 197 -0.15 19.27 10.49
C PRO A 197 -0.16 19.88 9.10
N ASN A 198 0.28 19.11 8.10
CA ASN A 198 -0.29 19.35 6.79
C ASN A 198 -1.79 19.08 6.92
N ASP A 199 -2.62 20.01 6.47
CA ASP A 199 -4.05 19.74 6.38
C ASP A 199 -4.23 18.45 5.55
N PRO A 200 -4.94 17.45 6.10
CA PRO A 200 -5.11 16.18 5.41
C PRO A 200 -6.03 16.40 4.21
N ASP A 201 -5.46 16.30 3.01
CA ASP A 201 -6.26 16.20 1.79
C ASP A 201 -6.79 14.79 1.63
N SER A 202 -7.99 14.66 1.05
CA SER A 202 -8.47 13.35 0.61
C SER A 202 -7.53 12.83 -0.49
N PRO A 203 -6.94 11.64 -0.31
CA PRO A 203 -6.00 11.13 -1.29
C PRO A 203 -6.74 10.74 -2.57
N ASP A 204 -6.16 11.12 -3.69
CA ASP A 204 -6.74 10.85 -5.00
C ASP A 204 -6.13 9.57 -5.57
N ILE A 205 -6.75 8.45 -5.18
CA ILE A 205 -6.26 7.08 -5.42
C ILE A 205 -7.15 6.36 -6.41
N MET A 206 -6.54 5.60 -7.33
CA MET A 206 -7.25 4.69 -8.23
C MET A 206 -6.58 3.32 -8.25
N MET A 207 -7.37 2.27 -8.02
CA MET A 207 -6.87 0.89 -8.00
C MET A 207 -6.55 0.42 -9.41
N LEU A 208 -5.39 -0.22 -9.57
CA LEU A 208 -5.02 -0.90 -10.80
C LEU A 208 -5.73 -2.26 -10.87
N LYS A 209 -5.99 -2.72 -12.09
CA LYS A 209 -6.41 -4.10 -12.34
C LYS A 209 -5.29 -5.04 -11.92
N LEU A 210 -5.66 -6.11 -11.20
CA LEU A 210 -4.73 -7.16 -10.77
C LEU A 210 -3.95 -7.69 -11.97
N MET A 211 -2.63 -7.67 -11.85
CA MET A 211 -1.71 -8.23 -12.84
C MET A 211 -1.34 -9.64 -12.41
N VAL A 212 -1.52 -10.63 -13.28
CA VAL A 212 -1.10 -12.02 -13.01
C VAL A 212 0.38 -12.14 -13.35
N ALA A 213 1.20 -11.49 -12.54
CA ALA A 213 2.65 -11.43 -12.62
C ALA A 213 3.21 -11.45 -11.20
N SER A 214 4.45 -11.90 -11.04
CA SER A 214 5.14 -11.90 -9.75
C SER A 214 6.17 -10.78 -9.71
N ASP A 215 6.13 -9.92 -8.71
CA ASP A 215 7.18 -8.94 -8.46
C ASP A 215 8.40 -9.53 -7.71
N ASN A 216 8.37 -10.82 -7.35
CA ASN A 216 9.46 -11.49 -6.65
C ASN A 216 10.64 -11.89 -7.57
N SER A 217 10.64 -11.45 -8.83
CA SER A 217 11.75 -11.71 -9.77
C SER A 217 11.92 -10.57 -10.77
N ALA A 218 13.13 -10.42 -11.32
CA ALA A 218 13.40 -9.38 -12.31
C ALA A 218 12.53 -9.53 -13.57
N GLN A 219 12.32 -10.77 -14.03
CA GLN A 219 11.42 -11.05 -15.15
C GLN A 219 9.99 -10.63 -14.82
N GLY A 220 9.47 -11.08 -13.67
CA GLY A 220 8.09 -10.81 -13.32
C GLY A 220 7.82 -9.34 -12.98
N VAL A 221 8.79 -8.60 -12.43
CA VAL A 221 8.71 -7.12 -12.37
C VAL A 221 8.58 -6.54 -13.78
N GLY A 222 9.34 -7.04 -14.77
CA GLY A 222 9.17 -6.65 -16.17
C GLY A 222 7.76 -6.92 -16.73
N GLU A 223 7.12 -8.00 -16.31
CA GLU A 223 5.72 -8.33 -16.65
C GLU A 223 4.73 -7.38 -15.96
N VAL A 224 4.98 -7.01 -14.70
CA VAL A 224 4.22 -5.96 -13.98
C VAL A 224 4.27 -4.63 -14.76
N PHE A 225 5.46 -4.20 -15.21
CA PHE A 225 5.58 -2.99 -16.04
C PHE A 225 4.82 -3.08 -17.36
N THR A 226 4.82 -4.26 -17.97
CA THR A 226 4.04 -4.49 -19.19
C THR A 226 2.53 -4.33 -18.90
N GLY A 227 2.05 -4.86 -17.78
CA GLY A 227 0.66 -4.70 -17.34
C GLY A 227 0.31 -3.25 -16.99
N LEU A 228 1.22 -2.50 -16.36
CA LEU A 228 1.04 -1.07 -16.07
C LEU A 228 0.91 -0.24 -17.35
N ILE A 229 1.80 -0.45 -18.32
CA ILE A 229 1.77 0.26 -19.60
C ILE A 229 0.46 -0.02 -20.33
N GLN A 230 0.02 -1.29 -20.38
CA GLN A 230 -1.26 -1.66 -20.98
C GLN A 230 -2.44 -0.94 -20.32
N GLN A 231 -2.48 -0.87 -19.00
CA GLN A 231 -3.56 -0.20 -18.26
C GLN A 231 -3.52 1.33 -18.38
N SER A 232 -2.34 1.91 -18.60
CA SER A 232 -2.18 3.37 -18.75
C SER A 232 -2.75 3.93 -20.06
N GLY A 233 -2.98 3.09 -21.07
CA GLY A 233 -3.33 3.52 -22.42
C GLY A 233 -2.21 4.25 -23.17
N LEU A 234 -0.99 4.28 -22.62
CA LEU A 234 0.20 4.86 -23.26
C LEU A 234 0.97 3.78 -24.03
N THR A 235 1.70 4.20 -25.08
CA THR A 235 2.74 3.33 -25.65
C THR A 235 3.91 3.22 -24.68
N ALA A 236 4.72 2.15 -24.79
CA ALA A 236 5.93 2.02 -23.97
C ALA A 236 6.84 3.25 -24.11
N GLN A 237 6.99 3.81 -25.31
CA GLN A 237 7.77 5.02 -25.53
C GLN A 237 7.19 6.24 -24.79
N GLN A 238 5.87 6.43 -24.80
CA GLN A 238 5.21 7.54 -24.09
C GLN A 238 5.26 7.37 -22.56
N PHE A 239 5.16 6.14 -22.07
CA PHE A 239 5.30 5.85 -20.66
C PHE A 239 6.73 6.16 -20.18
N HIS A 240 7.72 5.75 -20.96
CA HIS A 240 9.14 5.91 -20.63
C HIS A 240 9.71 7.30 -20.97
N SER A 241 9.01 8.13 -21.75
CA SER A 241 9.43 9.52 -21.98
C SER A 241 9.19 10.43 -20.79
N ASN A 242 8.41 9.99 -19.80
CA ASN A 242 8.09 10.75 -18.61
C ASN A 242 8.83 10.17 -17.39
N LEU A 243 9.16 11.04 -16.44
CA LEU A 243 9.62 10.61 -15.12
C LEU A 243 8.50 9.84 -14.40
N GLN A 244 8.77 8.61 -13.98
CA GLN A 244 7.83 7.77 -13.24
C GLN A 244 8.33 7.57 -11.81
N ILE A 245 7.48 7.82 -10.82
CA ILE A 245 7.78 7.49 -9.42
C ILE A 245 7.00 6.25 -9.05
N ILE A 246 7.70 5.28 -8.48
CA ILE A 246 7.13 3.98 -8.19
C ILE A 246 7.44 3.60 -6.76
N GLU A 247 6.40 3.22 -6.04
CA GLU A 247 6.43 2.82 -4.65
C GLU A 247 6.17 1.32 -4.55
N GLY A 248 6.97 0.66 -3.73
CA GLY A 248 6.82 -0.76 -3.44
C GLY A 248 7.61 -1.12 -2.20
N ASP A 249 7.54 -2.36 -1.76
CA ASP A 249 8.40 -2.79 -0.66
C ASP A 249 9.89 -2.75 -1.06
N LEU A 250 10.77 -2.91 -0.06
CA LEU A 250 12.22 -2.87 -0.29
C LEU A 250 12.68 -4.00 -1.22
N GLY A 251 12.04 -5.17 -1.17
CA GLY A 251 12.36 -6.31 -2.02
C GLY A 251 12.07 -5.98 -3.49
N SER A 252 10.87 -5.50 -3.79
CA SER A 252 10.44 -5.12 -5.14
C SER A 252 11.30 -3.99 -5.70
N CYS A 253 11.67 -2.99 -4.88
CA CYS A 253 12.62 -1.94 -5.30
C CYS A 253 14.01 -2.50 -5.64
N ASN A 254 14.55 -3.43 -4.85
CA ASN A 254 15.84 -4.06 -5.12
C ASN A 254 15.81 -4.94 -6.38
N ILE A 255 14.71 -5.65 -6.60
CA ILE A 255 14.50 -6.48 -7.80
C ILE A 255 14.41 -5.59 -9.04
N PHE A 256 13.72 -4.46 -8.93
CA PHE A 256 13.69 -3.46 -9.98
C PHE A 256 15.08 -2.90 -10.31
N ASP A 257 15.89 -2.57 -9.30
CA ASP A 257 17.27 -2.13 -9.52
C ASP A 257 18.15 -3.23 -10.13
N SER A 258 17.93 -4.49 -9.78
CA SER A 258 18.56 -5.63 -10.47
C SER A 258 18.15 -5.72 -11.93
N LEU A 259 16.86 -5.56 -12.24
CA LEU A 259 16.34 -5.54 -13.61
C LEU A 259 16.98 -4.39 -14.41
N ARG A 260 17.04 -3.19 -13.83
CA ARG A 260 17.72 -2.04 -14.43
C ARG A 260 19.16 -2.38 -14.78
N ARG A 261 19.94 -2.92 -13.84
CA ARG A 261 21.35 -3.30 -14.06
C ARG A 261 21.51 -4.35 -15.16
N GLN A 262 20.61 -5.32 -15.25
CA GLN A 262 20.63 -6.34 -16.32
C GLN A 262 20.40 -5.74 -17.71
N ARG A 263 19.74 -4.59 -17.80
CA ARG A 263 19.44 -3.91 -19.06
C ARG A 263 20.48 -2.85 -19.44
N VAL A 264 21.49 -2.61 -18.60
CA VAL A 264 22.59 -1.68 -18.90
C VAL A 264 23.68 -2.39 -19.72
N PRO A 265 24.15 -1.80 -20.85
CA PRO A 265 23.75 -0.51 -21.41
C PRO A 265 22.45 -0.60 -22.22
N GLY A 266 21.44 0.19 -21.84
CA GLY A 266 20.23 0.39 -22.62
C GLY A 266 20.42 1.54 -23.60
N ARG A 267 19.92 1.41 -24.84
CA ARG A 267 20.03 2.49 -25.84
C ARG A 267 18.91 3.53 -25.75
N HIS A 268 17.80 3.19 -25.10
CA HIS A 268 16.60 4.03 -24.99
C HIS A 268 15.96 3.86 -23.60
N ASP A 269 15.18 4.83 -23.13
CA ASP A 269 14.61 4.82 -21.77
C ASP A 269 13.73 3.60 -21.48
N HIS A 270 12.96 3.13 -22.47
CA HIS A 270 12.13 1.92 -22.35
C HIS A 270 12.95 0.62 -22.20
N THR A 271 14.24 0.68 -22.54
CA THR A 271 15.19 -0.41 -22.31
C THR A 271 15.99 -0.20 -21.05
N SER A 272 16.43 1.02 -20.71
CA SER A 272 17.30 1.26 -19.55
C SER A 272 16.54 1.40 -18.23
N LEU A 273 15.27 1.82 -18.24
CA LEU A 273 14.49 2.14 -17.04
C LEU A 273 15.06 3.30 -16.20
N ASP A 274 15.83 4.20 -16.84
CA ASP A 274 16.47 5.34 -16.15
C ASP A 274 15.47 6.45 -15.80
N ASN A 275 14.33 6.49 -16.49
CA ASN A 275 13.24 7.44 -16.26
C ASN A 275 12.39 7.12 -15.01
N ILE A 276 12.77 6.12 -14.22
CA ILE A 276 11.95 5.60 -13.11
C ILE A 276 12.67 5.80 -11.78
N LEU A 277 11.97 6.31 -10.77
CA LEU A 277 12.47 6.40 -9.41
C LEU A 277 11.74 5.40 -8.51
N PRO A 278 12.36 4.26 -8.14
CA PRO A 278 11.80 3.40 -7.11
C PRO A 278 12.00 4.04 -5.73
N ILE A 279 10.92 4.14 -4.96
CA ILE A 279 10.91 4.64 -3.58
C ILE A 279 10.42 3.49 -2.68
N PRO A 280 11.23 3.00 -1.74
CA PRO A 280 10.77 1.97 -0.81
C PRO A 280 9.69 2.55 0.10
N GLY A 281 8.55 1.87 0.15
CA GLY A 281 7.39 2.28 0.92
C GLY A 281 7.76 2.55 2.38
N ALA A 282 7.34 3.71 2.90
CA ALA A 282 7.74 4.16 4.23
C ALA A 282 7.42 3.15 5.33
N ALA A 283 6.26 2.48 5.24
CA ALA A 283 5.85 1.46 6.20
C ALA A 283 6.82 0.27 6.25
N HIS A 284 7.25 -0.25 5.10
CA HIS A 284 8.20 -1.37 5.03
C HIS A 284 9.61 -0.96 5.49
N THR A 285 10.04 0.26 5.13
CA THR A 285 11.32 0.81 5.62
C THR A 285 11.32 0.93 7.14
N LEU A 286 10.25 1.51 7.72
CA LEU A 286 10.09 1.62 9.16
C LEU A 286 10.00 0.25 9.84
N TRP A 287 9.30 -0.72 9.22
CA TRP A 287 9.24 -2.09 9.70
C TRP A 287 10.63 -2.73 9.75
N ASN A 288 11.42 -2.61 8.69
CA ASN A 288 12.78 -3.16 8.63
C ASN A 288 13.70 -2.50 9.67
N MET A 289 13.59 -1.19 9.87
CA MET A 289 14.32 -0.48 10.93
C MET A 289 13.90 -0.94 12.33
N ALA A 290 12.59 -1.02 12.60
CA ALA A 290 12.06 -1.49 13.87
C ALA A 290 12.48 -2.92 14.16
N GLN A 291 12.44 -3.81 13.16
CA GLN A 291 12.92 -5.18 13.28
C GLN A 291 14.43 -5.23 13.59
N ALA A 292 15.24 -4.41 12.92
CA ALA A 292 16.69 -4.36 13.16
C ALA A 292 17.00 -3.90 14.60
N ILE A 293 16.35 -2.83 15.07
CA ILE A 293 16.47 -2.34 16.45
C ILE A 293 16.03 -3.44 17.43
N PHE A 294 14.86 -4.03 17.19
CA PHE A 294 14.31 -5.08 18.03
C PHE A 294 15.25 -6.30 18.16
N LEU A 295 15.86 -6.72 17.05
CA LEU A 295 16.81 -7.84 17.05
C LEU A 295 18.14 -7.48 17.70
N ALA A 296 18.64 -6.26 17.51
CA ALA A 296 19.84 -5.76 18.18
C ALA A 296 19.67 -5.70 19.70
N HIS A 297 18.45 -5.38 20.15
CA HIS A 297 18.09 -5.32 21.57
C HIS A 297 17.36 -6.57 22.06
N TRP A 298 17.39 -7.69 21.31
CA TRP A 298 16.69 -8.92 21.71
C TRP A 298 17.13 -9.38 23.10
N GLY A 299 18.44 -9.33 23.37
CA GLY A 299 19.05 -9.78 24.62
C GLY A 299 19.46 -11.25 24.62
N GLU A 300 20.00 -11.70 25.76
CA GLU A 300 20.38 -13.09 26.00
C GLU A 300 19.44 -13.74 27.00
N GLU A 301 18.63 -14.70 26.54
CA GLU A 301 17.64 -15.42 27.36
C GLU A 301 18.29 -16.27 28.47
N LYS A 302 19.54 -16.69 28.27
CA LYS A 302 20.29 -17.50 29.25
C LYS A 302 20.83 -16.69 30.43
N VAL A 303 20.80 -15.36 30.35
CA VAL A 303 21.33 -14.47 31.39
C VAL A 303 20.16 -13.88 32.16
N ALA A 304 19.94 -14.34 33.40
CA ALA A 304 18.80 -13.94 34.23
C ALA A 304 18.69 -12.41 34.49
N ARG A 305 19.82 -11.69 34.42
CA ARG A 305 19.87 -10.22 34.57
C ARG A 305 19.65 -9.46 33.27
N ASN A 306 19.55 -10.15 32.13
CA ASN A 306 19.32 -9.50 30.86
C ASN A 306 17.91 -8.88 30.81
N THR A 307 17.81 -7.67 30.28
CA THR A 307 16.58 -6.87 30.16
C THR A 307 16.23 -6.59 28.70
N GLY A 308 16.68 -7.45 27.78
CA GLY A 308 16.37 -7.34 26.36
C GLY A 308 14.91 -7.59 26.04
N ALA A 309 14.55 -7.40 24.78
CA ALA A 309 13.18 -7.45 24.30
C ALA A 309 12.44 -8.77 24.60
N TRP A 310 13.16 -9.90 24.68
CA TRP A 310 12.59 -11.21 25.04
C TRP A 310 11.84 -11.17 26.38
N ARG A 311 12.35 -10.39 27.35
CA ARG A 311 11.79 -10.30 28.71
C ARG A 311 10.50 -9.49 28.73
N THR A 312 10.43 -8.43 27.92
CA THR A 312 9.20 -7.64 27.73
C THR A 312 8.11 -8.49 27.09
N LEU A 313 8.44 -9.28 26.05
CA LEU A 313 7.48 -10.21 25.44
C LEU A 313 6.98 -11.26 26.45
N SER A 314 7.90 -11.85 27.22
CA SER A 314 7.55 -12.81 28.27
C SER A 314 6.61 -12.21 29.32
N ALA A 315 6.86 -10.97 29.75
CA ALA A 315 5.99 -10.26 30.71
C ALA A 315 4.59 -9.97 30.13
N LEU A 316 4.48 -9.80 28.81
CA LEU A 316 3.20 -9.65 28.11
C LEU A 316 2.51 -10.99 27.78
N GLY A 317 3.09 -12.13 28.19
CA GLY A 317 2.56 -13.46 27.89
C GLY A 317 2.74 -13.88 26.42
N ILE A 318 3.59 -13.19 25.67
CA ILE A 318 3.90 -13.51 24.28
C ILE A 318 5.07 -14.50 24.26
N PRO A 319 4.98 -15.62 23.52
CA PRO A 319 6.09 -16.56 23.36
C PRO A 319 7.36 -15.84 22.89
N ALA A 320 8.44 -15.93 23.67
CA ALA A 320 9.69 -15.24 23.42
C ALA A 320 10.59 -16.07 22.48
N GLU A 321 10.15 -16.30 21.25
CA GLU A 321 11.02 -16.84 20.20
C GLU A 321 11.70 -15.70 19.47
N LYS A 322 13.04 -15.72 19.40
CA LYS A 322 13.79 -14.71 18.65
C LYS A 322 13.32 -14.72 17.20
N PRO A 323 12.79 -13.59 16.68
CA PRO A 323 12.38 -13.54 15.29
C PRO A 323 13.58 -13.81 14.39
N VAL A 324 13.41 -14.70 13.43
CA VAL A 324 14.35 -14.80 12.31
C VAL A 324 14.09 -13.61 11.39
N THR A 325 15.15 -12.90 10.99
CA THR A 325 15.06 -11.99 9.86
C THR A 325 14.47 -12.77 8.69
N LYS A 326 13.38 -12.28 8.09
CA LYS A 326 13.12 -12.61 6.68
C LYS A 326 14.34 -12.08 5.94
N LYS A 327 15.31 -12.94 5.63
CA LYS A 327 16.38 -12.57 4.73
C LYS A 327 15.67 -12.17 3.44
N ILE A 328 15.63 -10.87 3.15
CA ILE A 328 15.57 -10.43 1.77
C ILE A 328 16.90 -10.91 1.22
N THR A 329 16.90 -12.11 0.64
CA THR A 329 18.06 -12.65 -0.06
C THR A 329 18.39 -11.64 -1.15
N THR A 330 19.46 -10.88 -0.91
CA THR A 330 20.19 -10.13 -1.93
C THR A 330 20.64 -11.07 -3.04
#